data_AF-A0A521I9L8-F1
#
_entry.id   AF-A0A521I9L8-F1
#
_cell.length_a   1.000
_cell.length_b   1.000
_cell.length_c   1.000
_cell.angle_alpha   90.00
_cell.angle_beta   90.00
_cell.angle_gamma   90.00
#
_symmetry.space_group_name_H-M   'P 1'
#
loop_
_entity.id
_entity.type
_entity.pdbx_description
1 polymer ?
#
loop_
_entity_poly.entity_id
_entity_poly.type
_entity_poly.pdbx_seq_one_letter_code
_entity_poly.pdbx_strand_id
1 'polypeptide(L)'
;MLKKPALADDVLIATLEGEFCLVPHRPARGKFTAYGERRAKSFLRTGILVGLLFSVLAGFVYLQILGAPSSQFYIFAALAFFVGPMIAGIVDALRSPPHQVGIFLMSSGITFLCVFILFILTYAVLIRFFTTTVALPAYCDGTYAQSNIPPKLEYPLSNNEKGILINADERVAVAAKIDYDQADHAITLFIINKATGEMLADFYIPQDNIAVAMDSSTVYPISDGLGLLVDKFTGEREDTFLTMDAYGRNDLDYFETSGIISSWHRNGSVKSLPHLSFNGIVRGCYISADTHAVIKL
;
A
#
# COMPACT_ATOMS: atom_id res chain seq x y z
N MET A 1 -41.90 59.35 2.74
CA MET A 1 -43.10 59.39 1.86
C MET A 1 -42.62 59.95 0.52
N LEU A 2 -42.66 59.31 -0.65
CA LEU A 2 -43.53 58.29 -1.22
C LEU A 2 -42.72 57.27 -2.05
N LYS A 3 -43.25 56.04 -2.11
CA LYS A 3 -42.80 54.86 -2.87
C LYS A 3 -42.66 55.14 -4.38
N LYS A 4 -41.63 54.57 -5.01
CA LYS A 4 -41.62 54.28 -6.46
C LYS A 4 -41.94 52.77 -6.65
N PRO A 5 -42.89 52.40 -7.52
CA PRO A 5 -43.39 51.04 -7.65
C PRO A 5 -42.45 50.12 -8.45
N ALA A 6 -42.57 48.82 -8.15
CA ALA A 6 -41.95 47.72 -8.85
C ALA A 6 -42.40 47.65 -10.32
N LEU A 7 -41.45 47.38 -11.21
CA LEU A 7 -41.74 47.00 -12.59
C LEU A 7 -42.19 45.54 -12.56
N ALA A 8 -43.47 45.32 -12.85
CA ALA A 8 -44.05 44.01 -13.10
C ALA A 8 -43.71 43.59 -14.53
N ASP A 9 -43.21 42.36 -14.66
CA ASP A 9 -43.39 41.55 -15.85
C ASP A 9 -44.89 41.34 -16.07
N ASP A 10 -45.37 41.66 -17.27
CA ASP A 10 -46.41 40.96 -18.03
C ASP A 10 -47.12 41.93 -18.98
N VAL A 11 -46.95 41.65 -20.27
CA VAL A 11 -47.61 42.34 -21.38
C VAL A 11 -49.03 41.80 -21.49
N LEU A 12 -50.03 42.62 -21.13
CA LEU A 12 -51.44 42.33 -21.40
C LEU A 12 -51.85 43.00 -22.72
N ILE A 13 -52.02 42.22 -23.78
CA ILE A 13 -52.69 42.68 -25.01
C ILE A 13 -54.14 42.22 -24.94
N ALA A 14 -55.07 43.16 -24.81
CA ALA A 14 -56.49 42.90 -24.89
C ALA A 14 -56.91 42.73 -26.36
N THR A 15 -57.67 41.68 -26.65
CA THR A 15 -58.49 41.57 -27.86
C THR A 15 -59.93 41.28 -27.46
N LEU A 16 -60.86 41.93 -28.17
CA LEU A 16 -62.30 41.79 -28.01
C LEU A 16 -62.75 40.39 -28.45
N GLU A 17 -63.76 39.88 -27.75
CA GLU A 17 -64.43 38.57 -27.90
C GLU A 17 -63.78 37.43 -27.11
N GLY A 18 -64.52 36.96 -26.11
CA GLY A 18 -64.03 36.12 -25.03
C GLY A 18 -63.78 34.67 -25.42
N GLU A 19 -62.57 34.21 -25.17
CA GLU A 19 -62.21 32.86 -24.74
C GLU A 19 -60.74 32.93 -24.26
N PHE A 20 -60.49 32.67 -22.96
CA PHE A 20 -59.13 32.67 -22.40
C PHE A 20 -58.42 31.36 -22.75
N CYS A 21 -57.68 31.33 -23.85
CA CYS A 21 -56.71 30.28 -24.13
C CYS A 21 -55.38 30.61 -23.44
N LEU A 22 -55.07 29.92 -22.33
CA LEU A 22 -53.72 29.86 -21.79
C LEU A 22 -52.82 29.12 -22.79
N VAL A 23 -52.08 29.88 -23.61
CA VAL A 23 -51.01 29.32 -24.43
C VAL A 23 -49.79 29.17 -23.53
N PRO A 24 -49.35 27.94 -23.18
CA PRO A 24 -48.11 27.77 -22.43
C PRO A 24 -46.97 28.30 -23.31
N HIS A 25 -46.33 29.37 -22.85
CA HIS A 25 -45.10 29.90 -23.44
C HIS A 25 -44.04 28.80 -23.27
N ARG A 26 -43.90 27.90 -24.25
CA ARG A 26 -42.75 27.00 -24.32
C ARG A 26 -41.55 27.92 -24.53
N PRO A 27 -40.61 28.05 -23.57
CA PRO A 27 -39.35 28.72 -23.86
C PRO A 27 -38.74 27.97 -25.03
N ALA A 28 -38.42 28.71 -26.09
CA ALA A 28 -37.77 28.15 -27.25
C ALA A 28 -36.58 27.31 -26.75
N ARG A 29 -36.67 25.97 -26.91
CA ARG A 29 -35.51 25.08 -26.76
C ARG A 29 -34.57 25.46 -27.88
N GLY A 30 -33.79 26.50 -27.63
CA GLY A 30 -32.77 27.00 -28.53
C GLY A 30 -31.83 25.84 -28.86
N LYS A 31 -31.51 25.71 -30.14
CA LYS A 31 -30.47 24.84 -30.69
C LYS A 31 -29.06 25.29 -30.24
N PHE A 32 -28.90 25.63 -28.95
CA PHE A 32 -27.67 26.07 -28.30
C PHE A 32 -26.96 24.92 -27.55
N THR A 33 -27.45 23.69 -27.65
CA THR A 33 -26.98 22.60 -26.79
C THR A 33 -25.79 21.81 -27.37
N ALA A 34 -25.61 21.75 -28.70
CA ALA A 34 -24.55 20.89 -29.25
C ALA A 34 -23.14 21.53 -29.36
N TYR A 35 -23.05 22.87 -29.46
CA TYR A 35 -21.76 23.57 -29.62
C TYR A 35 -21.12 23.96 -28.28
N GLY A 36 -21.95 24.40 -27.31
CA GLY A 36 -21.49 24.65 -25.93
C GLY A 36 -21.00 23.39 -25.24
N GLU A 37 -21.67 22.25 -25.46
CA GLU A 37 -21.31 20.97 -24.86
C GLU A 37 -19.99 20.40 -25.41
N ARG A 38 -19.69 20.59 -26.71
CA ARG A 38 -18.40 20.19 -27.30
C ARG A 38 -17.24 21.06 -26.81
N ARG A 39 -17.46 22.36 -26.60
CA ARG A 39 -16.43 23.27 -26.06
C ARG A 39 -16.13 22.96 -24.60
N ALA A 40 -17.17 22.74 -23.78
CA ALA A 40 -17.03 22.35 -22.38
C ALA A 40 -16.26 21.03 -22.20
N LYS A 41 -16.53 20.02 -23.05
CA LYS A 41 -15.81 18.73 -23.04
C LYS A 41 -14.32 18.85 -23.42
N SER A 42 -13.97 19.80 -24.29
CA SER A 42 -12.58 20.04 -24.69
C SER A 42 -11.76 20.69 -23.57
N PHE A 43 -12.36 21.65 -22.85
CA PHE A 43 -11.68 22.33 -21.76
C PHE A 43 -11.38 21.40 -20.59
N LEU A 44 -12.37 20.63 -20.14
CA LEU A 44 -12.24 19.67 -19.02
C LEU A 44 -11.06 18.69 -19.20
N ARG A 45 -10.70 18.36 -20.44
CA ARG A 45 -9.59 17.44 -20.72
C ARG A 45 -8.23 18.04 -20.40
N THR A 46 -8.06 19.35 -20.51
CA THR A 46 -6.72 19.94 -20.37
C THR A 46 -6.29 20.02 -18.91
N GLY A 47 -7.15 20.52 -18.00
CA GLY A 47 -6.82 20.58 -16.58
C GLY A 47 -6.61 19.19 -15.99
N ILE A 48 -7.48 18.23 -16.31
CA ILE A 48 -7.31 16.82 -15.90
C ILE A 48 -5.93 16.30 -16.35
N LEU A 49 -5.55 16.46 -17.61
CA LEU A 49 -4.24 16.01 -18.10
C LEU A 49 -3.07 16.68 -17.39
N VAL A 50 -3.13 17.99 -17.15
CA VAL A 50 -2.06 18.74 -16.47
C VAL A 50 -1.94 18.29 -15.00
N GLY A 51 -3.06 18.14 -14.29
CA GLY A 51 -3.05 17.66 -12.91
C GLY A 51 -2.55 16.23 -12.79
N LEU A 52 -2.98 15.33 -13.69
CA LEU A 52 -2.48 13.97 -13.74
C LEU A 52 -0.98 13.92 -14.00
N LEU A 53 -0.48 14.69 -14.98
CA LEU A 53 0.94 14.76 -15.27
C LEU A 53 1.74 15.24 -14.05
N PHE A 54 1.27 16.28 -13.35
CA PHE A 54 1.91 16.76 -12.13
C PHE A 54 1.93 15.68 -11.04
N SER A 55 0.81 15.02 -10.77
CA SER A 55 0.73 13.96 -9.76
C SER A 55 1.65 12.79 -10.07
N VAL A 56 1.69 12.35 -11.33
CA VAL A 56 2.56 11.25 -11.78
C VAL A 56 4.04 11.65 -11.68
N LEU A 57 4.39 12.88 -12.07
CA LEU A 57 5.76 13.39 -11.93
C LEU A 57 6.18 13.47 -10.46
N ALA A 58 5.32 13.94 -9.56
CA ALA A 58 5.60 13.95 -8.13
C ALA A 58 5.87 12.52 -7.60
N GLY A 59 5.02 11.55 -7.97
CA GLY A 59 5.22 10.15 -7.62
C GLY A 59 6.51 9.55 -8.21
N PHE A 60 6.83 9.87 -9.47
CA PHE A 60 8.04 9.41 -10.15
C PHE A 60 9.30 9.97 -9.48
N VAL A 61 9.32 11.26 -9.16
CA VAL A 61 10.44 11.90 -8.43
C VAL A 61 10.65 11.21 -7.08
N TYR A 62 9.58 10.98 -6.33
CA TYR A 62 9.64 10.30 -5.04
C TYR A 62 10.24 8.89 -5.15
N LEU A 63 9.72 8.08 -6.07
CA LEU A 63 10.10 6.67 -6.18
C LEU A 63 11.47 6.50 -6.84
N GLN A 64 11.70 7.14 -7.98
CA GLN A 64 12.83 6.85 -8.86
C GLN A 64 14.04 7.74 -8.62
N ILE A 65 13.81 9.02 -8.23
CA ILE A 65 14.92 9.96 -8.03
C ILE A 65 15.39 9.92 -6.59
N LEU A 66 14.46 9.89 -5.65
CA LEU A 66 14.78 9.98 -4.21
C LEU A 66 14.94 8.60 -3.56
N GLY A 67 14.53 7.53 -4.23
CA GLY A 67 14.60 6.17 -3.68
C GLY A 67 13.57 5.92 -2.57
N ALA A 68 12.39 6.55 -2.67
CA ALA A 68 11.28 6.40 -1.74
C ALA A 68 11.64 6.61 -0.25
N PRO A 69 12.29 7.73 0.13
CA PRO A 69 12.72 7.92 1.50
C PRO A 69 11.51 8.03 2.41
N SER A 70 11.58 7.28 3.50
CA SER A 70 10.54 7.14 4.52
C SER A 70 9.99 8.47 5.05
N SER A 71 10.88 9.43 5.27
CA SER A 71 10.55 10.74 5.84
C SER A 71 9.79 11.68 4.90
N GLN A 72 9.78 11.41 3.60
CA GLN A 72 9.19 12.32 2.59
C GLN A 72 7.89 11.79 2.00
N PHE A 73 7.45 10.60 2.39
CA PHE A 73 6.24 9.97 1.85
C PHE A 73 5.03 10.90 1.87
N TYR A 74 4.71 11.50 3.02
CA TYR A 74 3.54 12.36 3.16
C TYR A 74 3.61 13.65 2.33
N ILE A 75 4.80 14.21 2.15
CA ILE A 75 5.00 15.41 1.32
C ILE A 75 4.64 15.06 -0.13
N PHE A 76 5.17 13.95 -0.64
CA PHE A 76 4.90 13.53 -2.01
C PHE A 76 3.48 13.00 -2.21
N ALA A 77 2.90 12.34 -1.21
CA ALA A 77 1.49 12.00 -1.20
C ALA A 77 0.63 13.27 -1.25
N ALA A 78 0.96 14.31 -0.48
CA ALA A 78 0.25 15.58 -0.52
C ALA A 78 0.34 16.25 -1.91
N LEU A 79 1.53 16.24 -2.51
CA LEU A 79 1.74 16.76 -3.87
C LEU A 79 0.91 15.98 -4.91
N ALA A 80 0.92 14.66 -4.85
CA ALA A 80 0.24 13.81 -5.81
C ALA A 80 -1.29 13.81 -5.64
N PHE A 81 -1.80 13.72 -4.41
CA PHE A 81 -3.23 13.57 -4.13
C PHE A 81 -3.97 14.88 -3.89
N PHE A 82 -3.28 15.98 -3.55
CA PHE A 82 -3.96 17.25 -3.32
C PHE A 82 -3.53 18.31 -4.31
N VAL A 83 -2.22 18.54 -4.47
CA VAL A 83 -1.73 19.63 -5.33
C VAL A 83 -2.03 19.36 -6.80
N GLY A 84 -1.79 18.15 -7.32
CA GLY A 84 -2.13 17.81 -8.70
C GLY A 84 -3.61 17.96 -9.04
N PRO A 85 -4.54 17.37 -8.25
CA PRO A 85 -5.98 17.61 -8.40
C PRO A 85 -6.38 19.08 -8.29
N MET A 86 -5.76 19.84 -7.39
CA MET A 86 -6.00 21.29 -7.28
C MET A 86 -5.57 22.04 -8.55
N ILE A 87 -4.40 21.73 -9.11
CA ILE A 87 -3.92 22.30 -10.38
C ILE A 87 -4.92 22.00 -11.51
N ALA A 88 -5.44 20.77 -11.59
CA ALA A 88 -6.47 20.42 -12.59
C ALA A 88 -7.70 21.31 -12.48
N GLY A 89 -8.21 21.48 -11.26
CA GLY A 89 -9.36 22.34 -10.99
C GLY A 89 -9.12 23.80 -11.37
N ILE A 90 -7.96 24.37 -10.99
CA ILE A 90 -7.60 25.76 -11.31
C ILE A 90 -7.51 25.97 -12.82
N VAL A 91 -6.80 25.09 -13.54
CA VAL A 91 -6.60 25.21 -15.00
C VAL A 91 -7.94 25.20 -15.74
N ASP A 92 -8.88 24.35 -15.34
CA ASP A 92 -10.18 24.26 -16.00
C ASP A 92 -11.15 25.37 -15.57
N ALA A 93 -11.12 25.79 -14.30
CA ALA A 93 -11.93 26.90 -13.82
C ALA A 93 -11.58 28.23 -14.50
N LEU A 94 -10.28 28.50 -14.71
CA LEU A 94 -9.80 29.70 -15.43
C LEU A 94 -10.28 29.76 -16.88
N ARG A 95 -10.54 28.60 -17.49
CA ARG A 95 -11.01 28.50 -18.89
C ARG A 95 -12.53 28.55 -19.03
N SER A 96 -13.26 28.48 -17.92
CA SER A 96 -14.74 28.44 -17.92
C SER A 96 -15.35 29.35 -16.83
N PRO A 97 -15.28 30.68 -17.02
CA PRO A 97 -15.81 31.66 -16.06
C PRO A 97 -17.26 31.46 -15.58
N PRO A 98 -18.23 31.05 -16.41
CA PRO A 98 -19.63 30.98 -15.95
C PRO A 98 -19.93 29.80 -15.01
N HIS A 99 -19.04 28.82 -14.87
CA HIS A 99 -19.26 27.61 -14.07
C HIS A 99 -18.02 27.21 -13.23
N GLN A 100 -17.27 28.19 -12.76
CA GLN A 100 -15.94 28.01 -12.13
C GLN A 100 -15.95 26.94 -11.03
N VAL A 101 -16.87 27.02 -10.07
CA VAL A 101 -16.91 26.10 -8.92
C VAL A 101 -17.23 24.66 -9.35
N GLY A 102 -18.25 24.48 -10.19
CA GLY A 102 -18.64 23.14 -10.65
C GLY A 102 -17.56 22.45 -11.49
N ILE A 103 -16.88 23.22 -12.35
CA ILE A 103 -15.79 22.71 -13.19
C ILE A 103 -14.54 22.42 -12.35
N PHE A 104 -14.21 23.29 -11.39
CA PHE A 104 -13.12 23.04 -10.44
C PHE A 104 -13.33 21.70 -9.73
N LEU A 105 -14.49 21.50 -9.10
CA LEU A 105 -14.79 20.30 -8.32
C LEU A 105 -14.79 19.03 -9.19
N MET A 106 -15.35 19.08 -10.40
CA MET A 106 -15.34 17.94 -11.31
C MET A 106 -13.92 17.57 -11.76
N SER A 107 -13.13 18.53 -12.23
CA SER A 107 -11.76 18.26 -12.70
C SER A 107 -10.85 17.80 -11.57
N SER A 108 -10.90 18.45 -10.40
CA SER A 108 -10.16 17.99 -9.22
C SER A 108 -10.60 16.60 -8.78
N GLY A 109 -11.90 16.33 -8.72
CA GLY A 109 -12.43 15.02 -8.32
C GLY A 109 -12.02 13.89 -9.26
N ILE A 110 -12.09 14.12 -10.58
CA ILE A 110 -11.66 13.13 -11.58
C ILE A 110 -10.16 12.87 -11.48
N THR A 111 -9.34 13.92 -11.40
CA THR A 111 -7.88 13.75 -11.24
C THR A 111 -7.55 13.01 -9.95
N PHE A 112 -8.18 13.37 -8.83
CA PHE A 112 -8.00 12.67 -7.55
C PHE A 112 -8.32 11.18 -7.69
N LEU A 113 -9.50 10.85 -8.24
CA LEU A 113 -9.93 9.46 -8.40
C LEU A 113 -8.97 8.67 -9.30
N CYS A 114 -8.52 9.26 -10.41
CA CYS A 114 -7.55 8.61 -11.29
C CYS A 114 -6.21 8.35 -10.58
N VAL A 115 -5.67 9.33 -9.85
CA VAL A 115 -4.42 9.15 -9.10
C VAL A 115 -4.60 8.12 -7.98
N PHE A 116 -5.75 8.11 -7.31
CA PHE A 116 -6.09 7.13 -6.29
C PHE A 116 -6.19 5.71 -6.84
N ILE A 117 -6.84 5.53 -7.99
CA ILE A 117 -6.88 4.22 -8.67
C ILE A 117 -5.47 3.80 -9.09
N LEU A 118 -4.65 4.69 -9.65
CA LEU A 118 -3.27 4.40 -10.02
C LEU A 118 -2.42 4.00 -8.81
N PHE A 119 -2.64 4.64 -7.66
CA PHE A 119 -1.98 4.29 -6.41
C PHE A 119 -2.39 2.90 -5.94
N ILE A 120 -3.69 2.59 -5.90
CA ILE A 120 -4.18 1.25 -5.55
C ILE A 120 -3.62 0.20 -6.52
N LEU A 121 -3.64 0.46 -7.83
CA LEU A 121 -3.10 -0.46 -8.82
C LEU A 121 -1.60 -0.71 -8.58
N THR A 122 -0.83 0.33 -8.30
CA THR A 122 0.62 0.21 -8.04
C THR A 122 0.91 -0.54 -6.74
N TYR A 123 0.23 -0.19 -5.64
CA TYR A 123 0.59 -0.68 -4.30
C TYR A 123 -0.20 -1.90 -3.82
N ALA A 124 -1.39 -2.16 -4.35
CA ALA A 124 -2.20 -3.32 -3.95
C ALA A 124 -2.19 -4.43 -5.01
N VAL A 125 -2.14 -4.08 -6.31
CA VAL A 125 -2.29 -5.05 -7.41
C VAL A 125 -0.95 -5.44 -7.99
N LEU A 126 -0.16 -4.48 -8.49
CA LEU A 126 1.14 -4.71 -9.11
C LEU A 126 2.09 -5.45 -8.18
N ILE A 127 2.05 -5.13 -6.89
CA ILE A 127 2.85 -5.76 -5.86
C ILE A 127 2.70 -7.29 -5.86
N ARG A 128 1.48 -7.81 -6.08
CA ARG A 128 1.18 -9.25 -6.13
C ARG A 128 1.74 -9.95 -7.37
N PHE A 129 2.09 -9.19 -8.41
CA PHE A 129 2.78 -9.76 -9.58
C PHE A 129 4.29 -9.86 -9.37
N PHE A 130 4.84 -9.19 -8.36
CA PHE A 130 6.26 -9.23 -8.03
C PHE A 130 6.60 -10.15 -6.86
N THR A 131 5.60 -10.68 -6.15
CA THR A 131 5.81 -11.68 -5.11
C THR A 131 6.24 -13.01 -5.74
N THR A 132 7.28 -13.60 -5.20
CA THR A 132 7.83 -14.90 -5.59
C THR A 132 7.35 -15.96 -4.62
N THR A 133 7.16 -17.17 -5.11
CA THR A 133 6.70 -18.30 -4.31
C THR A 133 7.54 -19.54 -4.61
N VAL A 134 7.62 -20.42 -3.62
CA VAL A 134 8.23 -21.74 -3.73
C VAL A 134 7.14 -22.77 -3.46
N ALA A 135 6.90 -23.66 -4.43
CA ALA A 135 5.98 -24.77 -4.22
C ALA A 135 6.55 -25.71 -3.15
N LEU A 136 5.73 -26.06 -2.17
CA LEU A 136 6.13 -26.97 -1.10
C LEU A 136 6.07 -28.41 -1.61
N PRO A 137 7.19 -29.15 -1.59
CA PRO A 137 7.20 -30.56 -1.94
C PRO A 137 6.35 -31.38 -0.98
N ALA A 138 5.85 -32.53 -1.43
CA ALA A 138 5.03 -33.43 -0.61
C ALA A 138 5.72 -33.92 0.68
N TYR A 139 7.05 -33.88 0.75
CA TYR A 139 7.79 -34.21 1.96
C TYR A 139 7.74 -33.10 3.02
N CYS A 140 7.21 -31.91 2.73
CA CYS A 140 6.95 -30.85 3.71
C CYS A 140 5.54 -31.05 4.30
N ASP A 141 5.41 -32.10 5.10
CA ASP A 141 4.16 -32.63 5.61
C ASP A 141 3.95 -32.38 7.12
N GLY A 142 4.85 -31.63 7.77
CA GLY A 142 4.85 -31.40 9.22
C GLY A 142 5.62 -32.47 10.00
N THR A 143 6.12 -33.52 9.35
CA THR A 143 7.04 -34.46 10.01
C THR A 143 8.44 -33.88 10.03
N TYR A 144 9.30 -34.36 10.93
CA TYR A 144 10.70 -33.95 11.01
C TYR A 144 11.62 -35.17 10.88
N ALA A 145 12.72 -35.01 10.16
CA ALA A 145 13.83 -35.95 10.18
C ALA A 145 14.42 -35.95 11.60
N GLN A 146 14.67 -37.13 12.18
CA GLN A 146 15.09 -37.21 13.59
C GLN A 146 16.32 -36.35 13.90
N SER A 147 16.08 -35.39 14.81
CA SER A 147 16.97 -34.67 15.74
C SER A 147 18.21 -33.93 15.25
N ASN A 148 18.57 -33.98 13.96
CA ASN A 148 19.79 -33.32 13.48
C ASN A 148 19.48 -32.18 12.52
N ILE A 149 19.60 -30.96 13.03
CA ILE A 149 19.59 -29.74 12.22
C ILE A 149 20.61 -29.90 11.08
N PRO A 150 20.23 -29.68 9.81
CA PRO A 150 21.18 -29.74 8.71
C PRO A 150 22.40 -28.86 8.99
N PRO A 151 23.66 -29.35 8.87
CA PRO A 151 24.85 -28.61 9.31
C PRO A 151 24.99 -27.20 8.70
N LYS A 152 24.44 -27.00 7.50
CA LYS A 152 24.43 -25.70 6.80
C LYS A 152 23.45 -24.68 7.37
N LEU A 153 22.46 -25.14 8.15
CA LEU A 153 21.47 -24.31 8.83
C LEU A 153 21.75 -24.21 10.32
N GLU A 154 22.72 -24.94 10.86
CA GLU A 154 23.01 -24.93 12.28
C GLU A 154 23.56 -23.56 12.71
N TYR A 155 22.95 -22.98 13.73
CA TYR A 155 23.42 -21.75 14.37
C TYR A 155 23.60 -21.97 15.89
N PRO A 156 24.75 -21.61 16.47
CA PRO A 156 24.96 -21.73 17.90
C PRO A 156 24.11 -20.70 18.64
N LEU A 157 23.32 -21.15 19.61
CA LEU A 157 22.60 -20.30 20.55
C LEU A 157 23.40 -20.17 21.86
N SER A 158 22.95 -19.27 22.74
CA SER A 158 23.48 -19.21 24.10
C SER A 158 23.28 -20.57 24.81
N ASN A 159 24.15 -20.88 25.78
CA ASN A 159 24.12 -22.14 26.56
C ASN A 159 24.44 -23.43 25.79
N ASN A 160 25.22 -23.37 24.70
CA ASN A 160 25.60 -24.52 23.85
C ASN A 160 24.43 -25.21 23.14
N GLU A 161 23.26 -24.57 23.11
CA GLU A 161 22.14 -25.04 22.31
C GLU A 161 22.36 -24.71 20.83
N LYS A 162 21.61 -25.39 19.96
CA LYS A 162 21.67 -25.20 18.51
C LYS A 162 20.30 -24.81 18.00
N GLY A 163 20.26 -23.83 17.12
CA GLY A 163 19.07 -23.40 16.39
C GLY A 163 19.25 -23.53 14.89
N ILE A 164 18.18 -23.26 14.16
CA ILE A 164 18.13 -23.21 12.71
C ILE A 164 18.30 -21.74 12.32
N LEU A 165 19.36 -21.41 11.58
CA LEU A 165 19.58 -20.10 11.00
C LEU A 165 18.48 -19.79 9.99
N ILE A 166 17.68 -18.77 10.26
CA ILE A 166 16.63 -18.31 9.35
C ILE A 166 17.17 -17.23 8.44
N ASN A 167 17.81 -16.20 9.01
CA ASN A 167 18.34 -15.08 8.25
C ASN A 167 19.54 -14.47 8.99
N ALA A 168 20.47 -13.84 8.28
CA ALA A 168 21.61 -13.17 8.90
C ALA A 168 22.26 -12.14 7.98
N ASP A 169 22.87 -11.13 8.59
CA ASP A 169 23.79 -10.21 7.95
C ASP A 169 25.12 -10.18 8.71
N GLU A 170 25.94 -9.14 8.51
CA GLU A 170 27.22 -9.00 9.17
C GLU A 170 27.11 -8.86 10.71
N ARG A 171 26.02 -8.27 11.22
CA ARG A 171 25.86 -7.84 12.62
C ARG A 171 24.85 -8.67 13.39
N VAL A 172 23.78 -9.13 12.75
CA VAL A 172 22.66 -9.79 13.40
C VAL A 172 22.33 -11.11 12.72
N ALA A 173 21.98 -12.10 13.53
CA ALA A 173 21.47 -13.38 13.09
C ALA A 173 20.07 -13.57 13.69
N VAL A 174 19.20 -14.19 12.90
CA VAL A 174 17.89 -14.64 13.33
C VAL A 174 17.88 -16.16 13.26
N ALA A 175 17.67 -16.80 14.39
CA ALA A 175 17.67 -18.26 14.51
C ALA A 175 16.38 -18.74 15.16
N ALA A 176 15.93 -19.94 14.80
CA ALA A 176 14.74 -20.57 15.36
C ALA A 176 15.10 -21.84 16.11
N LYS A 177 14.45 -22.09 17.25
CA LYS A 177 14.45 -23.39 17.93
C LYS A 177 13.05 -23.98 17.84
N ILE A 178 12.97 -25.24 17.46
CA ILE A 178 11.72 -25.99 17.35
C ILE A 178 11.55 -26.84 18.60
N ASP A 179 10.37 -26.78 19.21
CA ASP A 179 9.95 -27.70 20.26
C ASP A 179 9.34 -28.95 19.62
N TYR A 180 10.17 -29.99 19.48
CA TYR A 180 9.77 -31.27 18.88
C TYR A 180 8.80 -32.07 19.76
N ASP A 181 8.66 -31.72 21.05
CA ASP A 181 7.80 -32.45 21.99
C ASP A 181 6.34 -31.96 21.91
N GLN A 182 6.08 -30.85 21.22
CA GLN A 182 4.73 -30.33 20.98
C GLN A 182 4.19 -30.75 19.60
N ALA A 183 2.90 -31.08 19.53
CA ALA A 183 2.25 -31.57 18.31
C ALA A 183 2.27 -30.56 17.16
N ASP A 184 2.17 -29.26 17.47
CA ASP A 184 2.21 -28.18 16.47
C ASP A 184 3.65 -27.69 16.20
N HIS A 185 4.65 -28.28 16.87
CA HIS A 185 6.06 -27.95 16.70
C HIS A 185 6.36 -26.47 16.89
N ALA A 186 5.94 -25.93 18.05
CA ALA A 186 6.10 -24.53 18.40
C ALA A 186 7.56 -24.05 18.20
N ILE A 187 7.71 -22.82 17.75
CA ILE A 187 9.01 -22.20 17.45
C ILE A 187 9.28 -21.08 18.43
N THR A 188 10.50 -21.04 18.98
CA THR A 188 11.06 -19.83 19.56
C THR A 188 12.03 -19.20 18.57
N LEU A 189 11.73 -17.99 18.11
CA LEU A 189 12.62 -17.19 17.28
C LEU A 189 13.53 -16.34 18.16
N PHE A 190 14.80 -16.21 17.80
CA PHE A 190 15.79 -15.39 18.48
C PHE A 190 16.42 -14.38 17.52
N ILE A 191 16.52 -13.13 17.95
CA ILE A 191 17.32 -12.09 17.29
C ILE A 191 18.62 -11.94 18.09
N ILE A 192 19.76 -12.13 17.44
CA ILE A 192 21.06 -12.31 18.10
C ILE A 192 22.07 -11.33 17.52
N ASN A 193 22.75 -10.59 18.38
CA ASN A 193 23.92 -9.80 18.00
C ASN A 193 25.11 -10.74 17.76
N LYS A 194 25.61 -10.83 16.53
CA LYS A 194 26.68 -11.75 16.14
C LYS A 194 28.03 -11.41 16.77
N ALA A 195 28.27 -10.14 17.08
CA ALA A 195 29.54 -9.70 17.65
C ALA A 195 29.68 -10.09 19.13
N THR A 196 28.58 -10.01 19.88
CA THR A 196 28.56 -10.29 21.32
C THR A 196 27.97 -11.66 21.68
N GLY A 197 27.22 -12.28 20.76
CA GLY A 197 26.41 -13.48 21.03
C GLY A 197 25.18 -13.20 21.90
N GLU A 198 24.89 -11.93 22.18
CA GLU A 198 23.77 -11.51 23.01
C GLU A 198 22.44 -11.69 22.28
N MET A 199 21.47 -12.24 23.01
CA MET A 199 20.08 -12.31 22.55
C MET A 199 19.42 -10.95 22.77
N LEU A 200 19.04 -10.29 21.68
CA LEU A 200 18.39 -8.99 21.69
C LEU A 200 16.88 -9.13 21.93
N ALA A 201 16.27 -10.18 21.37
CA ALA A 201 14.86 -10.49 21.55
C ALA A 201 14.57 -11.96 21.27
N ASP A 202 13.47 -12.45 21.85
CA ASP A 202 12.88 -13.75 21.54
C ASP A 202 11.36 -13.66 21.33
N PHE A 203 10.82 -14.54 20.49
CA PHE A 203 9.40 -14.61 20.18
C PHE A 203 8.92 -16.06 20.17
N TYR A 204 7.91 -16.35 20.98
CA TYR A 204 7.21 -17.63 20.94
C TYR A 204 6.13 -17.64 19.85
N ILE A 205 6.16 -18.67 19.01
CA ILE A 205 5.23 -18.91 17.93
C ILE A 205 4.65 -20.31 18.15
N PRO A 206 3.32 -20.47 18.24
CA PRO A 206 2.70 -21.71 18.67
C PRO A 206 2.80 -22.86 17.65
N GLN A 207 3.38 -22.61 16.47
CA GLN A 207 3.42 -23.57 15.38
C GLN A 207 4.66 -23.38 14.50
N ASP A 208 4.95 -24.36 13.65
CA ASP A 208 6.11 -24.38 12.76
C ASP A 208 5.99 -23.54 11.48
N ASN A 209 5.13 -22.51 11.47
CA ASN A 209 4.92 -21.64 10.32
C ASN A 209 5.45 -20.24 10.61
N ILE A 210 6.65 -19.97 10.14
CA ILE A 210 7.30 -18.67 10.27
C ILE A 210 8.02 -18.28 8.98
N ALA A 211 7.88 -17.02 8.60
CA ALA A 211 8.71 -16.36 7.61
C ALA A 211 9.42 -15.17 8.24
N VAL A 212 10.70 -14.98 7.93
CA VAL A 212 11.47 -13.85 8.42
C VAL A 212 12.21 -13.18 7.28
N ALA A 213 11.93 -11.88 7.14
CA ALA A 213 12.73 -10.98 6.35
C ALA A 213 13.57 -10.07 7.25
N MET A 214 14.65 -9.54 6.71
CA MET A 214 15.52 -8.60 7.39
C MET A 214 16.04 -7.56 6.41
N ASP A 215 15.99 -6.29 6.80
CA ASP A 215 16.58 -5.18 6.04
C ASP A 215 17.78 -4.57 6.79
N SER A 216 18.17 -3.34 6.42
CA SER A 216 19.27 -2.63 7.06
C SER A 216 19.04 -2.31 8.55
N SER A 217 17.80 -2.28 9.04
CA SER A 217 17.46 -1.79 10.39
C SER A 217 16.36 -2.57 11.12
N THR A 218 15.66 -3.48 10.46
CA THR A 218 14.46 -4.16 10.98
C THR A 218 14.54 -5.65 10.68
N VAL A 219 14.11 -6.45 11.64
CA VAL A 219 13.73 -7.85 11.46
C VAL A 219 12.21 -7.91 11.42
N TYR A 220 11.67 -8.59 10.42
CA TYR A 220 10.25 -8.75 10.23
C TYR A 220 9.86 -10.24 10.23
N PRO A 221 9.60 -10.82 11.41
CA PRO A 221 8.99 -12.13 11.52
C PRO A 221 7.49 -12.07 11.25
N ILE A 222 6.99 -13.04 10.51
CA ILE A 222 5.58 -13.25 10.18
C ILE A 222 5.21 -14.67 10.59
N SER A 223 4.08 -14.81 11.26
CA SER A 223 3.40 -16.08 11.45
C SER A 223 1.89 -15.88 11.25
N ASP A 224 1.23 -16.78 10.52
CA ASP A 224 -0.21 -16.70 10.21
C ASP A 224 -0.69 -15.37 9.60
N GLY A 225 0.16 -14.71 8.83
CA GLY A 225 -0.15 -13.40 8.24
C GLY A 225 -0.17 -12.25 9.26
N LEU A 226 0.29 -12.49 10.49
CA LEU A 226 0.58 -11.45 11.47
C LEU A 226 2.10 -11.20 11.49
N GLY A 227 2.51 -10.04 10.99
CA GLY A 227 3.89 -9.60 11.02
C GLY A 227 4.20 -8.70 12.21
N LEU A 228 5.43 -8.79 12.73
CA LEU A 228 5.97 -7.88 13.74
C LEU A 228 7.14 -7.12 13.14
N LEU A 229 7.23 -5.82 13.41
CA LEU A 229 8.40 -5.02 13.05
C LEU A 229 9.27 -4.86 14.31
N VAL A 230 10.52 -5.30 14.23
CA VAL A 230 11.46 -5.31 15.35
C VAL A 230 12.73 -4.59 14.93
N ASP A 231 13.18 -3.62 15.72
CA ASP A 231 14.46 -2.95 15.50
C ASP A 231 15.57 -4.00 15.62
N LYS A 232 16.35 -4.15 14.55
CA LYS A 232 17.37 -5.18 14.42
C LYS A 232 18.47 -5.05 15.45
N PHE A 233 18.77 -3.84 15.92
CA PHE A 233 19.92 -3.56 16.78
C PHE A 233 19.56 -3.54 18.26
N THR A 234 18.30 -3.22 18.60
CA THR A 234 17.84 -3.21 19.99
C THR A 234 16.98 -4.42 20.35
N GLY A 235 16.38 -5.09 19.37
CA GLY A 235 15.39 -6.15 19.61
C GLY A 235 14.02 -5.61 20.03
N GLU A 236 13.85 -4.30 20.14
CA GLU A 236 12.58 -3.70 20.55
C GLU A 236 11.57 -3.68 19.41
N ARG A 237 10.29 -3.88 19.73
CA ARG A 237 9.20 -3.74 18.75
C ARG A 237 9.10 -2.29 18.29
N GLU A 238 9.02 -2.07 16.98
CA GLU A 238 8.84 -0.74 16.43
C GLU A 238 7.45 -0.17 16.77
N ASP A 239 7.43 1.08 17.25
CA ASP A 239 6.20 1.77 17.60
C ASP A 239 5.44 2.27 16.37
N THR A 240 4.58 1.38 15.86
CA THR A 240 3.77 1.56 14.66
C THR A 240 2.29 1.63 15.02
N PHE A 241 1.53 2.43 14.26
CA PHE A 241 0.07 2.52 14.42
C PHE A 241 -0.70 1.96 13.22
N LEU A 242 -0.03 1.80 12.08
CA LEU A 242 -0.56 1.18 10.88
C LEU A 242 0.55 0.42 10.18
N THR A 243 0.27 -0.82 9.81
CA THR A 243 1.12 -1.64 8.94
C THR A 243 0.26 -2.15 7.80
N MET A 244 0.78 -2.07 6.60
CA MET A 244 0.23 -2.69 5.41
C MET A 244 1.29 -3.65 4.88
N ASP A 245 0.93 -4.92 4.76
CA ASP A 245 1.77 -5.94 4.16
C ASP A 245 1.10 -6.51 2.93
N ALA A 246 1.94 -6.81 1.94
CA ALA A 246 1.56 -7.56 0.76
C ALA A 246 2.42 -8.82 0.69
N TYR A 247 2.45 -9.54 1.81
CA TYR A 247 2.95 -10.89 1.92
C TYR A 247 1.75 -11.84 2.03
N GLY A 248 1.66 -12.79 1.10
CA GLY A 248 0.66 -13.84 1.06
C GLY A 248 0.98 -14.99 2.00
N ARG A 249 -0.08 -15.69 2.38
CA ARG A 249 -0.06 -16.77 3.36
C ARG A 249 0.95 -17.86 2.98
N ASN A 250 1.63 -18.38 3.99
CA ASN A 250 2.31 -19.68 3.90
C ASN A 250 1.27 -20.75 4.18
N ASP A 251 0.62 -21.23 3.12
CA ASP A 251 -0.43 -22.23 3.18
C ASP A 251 -0.06 -23.50 2.39
N LEU A 252 -1.03 -24.43 2.26
CA LEU A 252 -0.77 -25.86 2.15
C LEU A 252 0.04 -26.34 0.93
N ASP A 253 0.35 -25.50 -0.05
CA ASP A 253 1.08 -25.91 -1.26
C ASP A 253 2.22 -24.97 -1.67
N TYR A 254 2.39 -23.81 -1.02
CA TYR A 254 3.46 -22.88 -1.36
C TYR A 254 3.90 -22.01 -0.18
N PHE A 255 5.13 -21.52 -0.26
CA PHE A 255 5.71 -20.55 0.65
C PHE A 255 6.01 -19.28 -0.14
N GLU A 256 5.53 -18.13 0.33
CA GLU A 256 5.84 -16.85 -0.32
C GLU A 256 7.24 -16.41 0.09
N THR A 257 8.14 -16.16 -0.86
CA THR A 257 9.55 -15.82 -0.60
C THR A 257 9.84 -14.34 -0.76
N SER A 258 8.89 -13.53 -1.21
CA SER A 258 9.06 -12.08 -1.21
C SER A 258 7.78 -11.34 -0.91
N GLY A 259 7.92 -10.14 -0.36
CA GLY A 259 6.80 -9.28 -0.02
C GLY A 259 7.20 -7.82 0.07
N ILE A 260 6.20 -6.97 0.24
CA ILE A 260 6.39 -5.55 0.49
C ILE A 260 5.64 -5.18 1.75
N ILE A 261 6.28 -4.37 2.60
CA ILE A 261 5.68 -3.86 3.82
C ILE A 261 5.77 -2.34 3.79
N SER A 262 4.71 -1.70 4.22
CA SER A 262 4.69 -0.29 4.56
C SER A 262 4.21 -0.14 5.99
N SER A 263 4.98 0.57 6.82
CA SER A 263 4.64 0.84 8.21
C SER A 263 4.63 2.33 8.48
N TRP A 264 3.72 2.75 9.34
CA TRP A 264 3.58 4.13 9.80
C TRP A 264 3.83 4.18 11.29
N HIS A 265 4.87 4.93 11.66
CA HIS A 265 5.32 5.07 13.04
C HIS A 265 4.63 6.23 13.73
N ARG A 266 4.48 6.14 15.05
CA ARG A 266 3.83 7.21 15.84
C ARG A 266 4.59 8.54 15.80
N ASN A 267 5.90 8.50 15.57
CA ASN A 267 6.73 9.69 15.39
C ASN A 267 6.51 10.39 14.03
N GLY A 268 5.63 9.84 13.17
CA GLY A 268 5.30 10.39 11.85
C GLY A 268 6.18 9.90 10.72
N SER A 269 7.18 9.04 10.97
CA SER A 269 7.93 8.40 9.90
C SER A 269 7.12 7.29 9.22
N VAL A 270 7.39 7.04 7.94
CA VAL A 270 6.75 5.99 7.16
C VAL A 270 7.80 5.09 6.59
N LYS A 271 7.95 3.85 7.03
CA LYS A 271 8.95 2.96 6.47
C LYS A 271 8.33 2.09 5.37
N SER A 272 8.83 2.20 4.15
CA SER A 272 8.46 1.32 3.04
C SER A 272 9.62 0.38 2.75
N LEU A 273 9.35 -0.91 2.81
CA LEU A 273 10.29 -2.00 2.57
C LEU A 273 9.92 -2.72 1.28
N PRO A 274 10.29 -2.16 0.12
CA PRO A 274 10.11 -2.85 -1.14
C PRO A 274 11.12 -4.00 -1.25
N HIS A 275 10.66 -5.15 -1.75
CA HIS A 275 11.53 -6.31 -2.06
C HIS A 275 12.15 -6.99 -0.84
N LEU A 276 11.34 -7.31 0.16
CA LEU A 276 11.80 -8.18 1.24
C LEU A 276 11.89 -9.61 0.75
N SER A 277 12.97 -10.29 1.12
CA SER A 277 13.19 -11.72 0.90
C SER A 277 12.93 -12.48 2.20
N PHE A 278 12.05 -13.47 2.14
CA PHE A 278 11.60 -14.26 3.28
C PHE A 278 12.23 -15.65 3.28
N ASN A 279 13.08 -15.90 4.26
CA ASN A 279 13.45 -17.27 4.62
C ASN A 279 12.51 -17.75 5.72
N GLY A 280 12.30 -19.04 5.86
CA GLY A 280 11.35 -19.50 6.86
C GLY A 280 11.34 -20.99 7.12
N ILE A 281 10.47 -21.36 8.05
CA ILE A 281 10.12 -22.74 8.36
C ILE A 281 8.62 -22.88 8.12
N VAL A 282 8.22 -23.95 7.44
CA VAL A 282 6.82 -24.35 7.32
C VAL A 282 6.76 -25.87 7.20
N ARG A 283 5.90 -26.52 7.99
CA ARG A 283 5.58 -27.95 7.86
C ARG A 283 6.81 -28.86 7.82
N GLY A 284 7.75 -28.65 8.76
CA GLY A 284 8.97 -29.43 8.86
C GLY A 284 9.99 -29.19 7.75
N CYS A 285 9.89 -28.07 7.02
CA CYS A 285 10.85 -27.69 6.00
C CYS A 285 11.37 -26.28 6.21
N TYR A 286 12.66 -26.07 5.92
CA TYR A 286 13.26 -24.76 5.76
C TYR A 286 13.21 -24.33 4.29
N ILE A 287 12.90 -23.05 4.06
CA ILE A 287 12.81 -22.43 2.74
C ILE A 287 13.73 -21.22 2.70
N SER A 288 14.56 -21.15 1.65
CA SER A 288 15.42 -20.00 1.36
C SER A 288 14.81 -19.17 0.23
N ALA A 289 14.60 -17.87 0.47
CA ALA A 289 14.20 -16.92 -0.56
C ALA A 289 15.27 -16.73 -1.65
N ASP A 290 16.54 -16.70 -1.28
CA ASP A 290 17.60 -16.38 -2.25
C ASP A 290 17.85 -17.52 -3.25
N THR A 291 17.77 -18.76 -2.76
CA THR A 291 18.09 -19.95 -3.56
C THR A 291 16.86 -20.72 -4.02
N HIS A 292 15.69 -20.41 -3.48
CA HIS A 292 14.46 -21.20 -3.61
C HIS A 292 14.63 -22.67 -3.19
N ALA A 293 15.66 -22.97 -2.39
CA ALA A 293 15.91 -24.30 -1.89
C ALA A 293 14.91 -24.64 -0.77
N VAL A 294 14.35 -25.85 -0.85
CA VAL A 294 13.53 -26.45 0.21
C VAL A 294 14.32 -27.60 0.84
N ILE A 295 14.45 -27.56 2.16
CA ILE A 295 15.28 -28.49 2.94
C ILE A 295 14.41 -29.08 4.03
N LYS A 296 14.24 -30.41 4.03
CA LYS A 296 13.58 -31.13 5.12
C LYS A 296 14.38 -30.93 6.42
N LEU A 297 13.68 -30.56 7.49
CA LEU A 297 14.19 -30.44 8.85
C LEU A 297 14.00 -31.73 9.61
#